data_AF-W2MKG0-F1
#
_entry.id   AF-W2MKG0-F1
#
_cell.length_a   1.000
_cell.length_b   1.000
_cell.length_c   1.000
_cell.angle_alpha   90.00
_cell.angle_beta   90.00
_cell.angle_gamma   90.00
#
_symmetry.space_group_name_H-M   'P 1'
#
loop_
_entity.id
_entity.type
_entity.pdbx_description
1 polymer ?
#
loop_
_entity_poly.entity_id
_entity_poly.type
_entity_poly.pdbx_seq_one_letter_code
_entity_poly.pdbx_strand_id
1 'polypeptide(L)'
;MFSTWDLVRPTLWHPMSMLELSMMDTSTLPQLSMSMRNVPGVSSDEEFFKDLPTAEQHKEKEEETPETENQRAFSSYSFSSSTVVDEEGCKVMSTRRRYEDSTGRLKAEHEREVLGKRLKTVWNRKNAKDEGEHHTMCSHGTPDEFEKMWSKTAFGKAQEKKNKELKESGEATSGSQQQQKQVESAPTSKSE
;
A
#
# COMPACT_ATOMS: atom_id res chain seq x y z
N MET A 1 -13.07 8.24 11.67
CA MET A 1 -12.32 6.97 11.73
C MET A 1 -11.89 6.63 10.31
N PHE A 2 -10.67 6.15 10.11
CA PHE A 2 -10.22 5.70 8.78
C PHE A 2 -10.98 4.43 8.39
N SER A 3 -11.45 4.34 7.14
CA SER A 3 -11.96 3.10 6.57
C SER A 3 -10.82 2.10 6.43
N THR A 4 -11.14 0.81 6.46
CA THR A 4 -10.18 -0.28 6.21
C THR A 4 -9.45 -0.11 4.87
N TRP A 5 -10.11 0.48 3.87
CA TRP A 5 -9.54 0.80 2.56
C TRP A 5 -8.69 2.07 2.54
N ASP A 6 -8.84 2.97 3.51
CA ASP A 6 -7.98 4.16 3.59
C ASP A 6 -6.54 3.79 3.93
N LEU A 7 -6.35 2.71 4.69
CA LEU A 7 -5.03 2.20 5.08
C LEU A 7 -4.20 1.77 3.87
N VAL A 8 -4.84 1.34 2.78
CA VAL A 8 -4.18 0.85 1.55
C VAL A 8 -4.09 1.91 0.45
N ARG A 9 -4.45 3.17 0.75
CA ARG A 9 -4.23 4.28 -0.19
C ARG A 9 -2.74 4.48 -0.42
N PRO A 10 -2.28 4.79 -1.65
CA PRO A 10 -0.86 4.98 -1.94
C PRO A 10 -0.14 5.95 -0.99
N THR A 11 -0.82 7.02 -0.58
CA THR A 11 -0.30 8.04 0.35
C THR A 11 -0.08 7.54 1.79
N LEU A 12 -0.74 6.45 2.16
CA LEU A 12 -0.67 5.82 3.49
C LEU A 12 0.02 4.44 3.42
N TRP A 13 0.26 3.91 2.20
CA TRP A 13 0.82 2.60 1.94
C TRP A 13 2.35 2.61 1.84
N HIS A 14 3.00 3.11 2.88
CA HIS A 14 4.44 3.06 3.01
C HIS A 14 4.82 2.75 4.47
N PRO A 15 5.96 2.09 4.74
CA PRO A 15 6.48 2.01 6.10
C PRO A 15 6.62 3.43 6.65
N MET A 16 5.98 3.64 7.79
CA MET A 16 5.88 4.94 8.44
C MET A 16 7.23 5.45 8.95
N SER A 17 8.26 4.59 8.94
CA SER A 17 9.65 4.93 9.25
C SER A 17 10.42 5.55 8.07
N MET A 18 9.88 5.59 6.85
CA MET A 18 10.65 6.01 5.66
C MET A 18 10.71 7.52 5.41
N LEU A 19 10.04 8.36 6.19
CA LEU A 19 10.13 9.81 5.97
C LEU A 19 11.56 10.34 6.21
N GLU A 20 12.32 9.70 7.10
CA GLU A 20 13.68 10.12 7.43
C GLU A 20 14.72 9.68 6.38
N LEU A 21 14.45 8.60 5.63
CA LEU A 21 15.37 8.10 4.58
C LEU A 21 15.26 8.89 3.27
N SER A 22 14.11 9.54 3.00
CA SER A 22 13.92 10.37 1.80
C SER A 22 14.76 11.65 1.82
N MET A 23 15.31 12.05 2.96
CA MET A 23 16.17 13.22 3.09
C MET A 23 17.68 12.88 3.08
N MET A 24 18.05 11.61 2.89
CA MET A 24 19.46 11.23 2.71
C MET A 24 19.91 11.51 1.28
N ASP A 25 21.01 12.26 1.16
CA ASP A 25 21.64 12.65 -0.10
C ASP A 25 22.13 11.41 -0.86
N THR A 26 21.56 11.18 -2.05
CA THR A 26 21.79 10.01 -2.91
C THR A 26 23.23 9.91 -3.41
N SER A 27 24.01 10.98 -3.28
CA SER A 27 25.42 11.05 -3.67
C SER A 27 26.38 10.29 -2.73
N THR A 28 25.91 9.82 -1.56
CA THR A 28 26.75 9.14 -0.55
C THR A 28 26.53 7.63 -0.46
N LEU A 29 25.57 7.07 -1.20
CA LEU A 29 25.30 5.63 -1.15
C LEU A 29 26.20 4.88 -2.14
N PRO A 30 27.03 3.92 -1.69
CA PRO A 30 27.70 3.02 -2.62
C PRO A 30 26.63 2.32 -3.45
N GLN A 31 26.94 2.06 -4.73
CA GLN A 31 26.10 1.34 -5.68
C GLN A 31 25.82 -0.09 -5.16
N LEU A 32 24.91 -0.20 -4.21
CA LEU A 32 24.37 -1.46 -3.73
C LEU A 32 23.42 -1.91 -4.83
N SER A 33 23.87 -2.84 -5.68
CA SER A 33 22.97 -3.67 -6.44
C SER A 33 22.12 -4.45 -5.43
N MET A 34 21.00 -3.86 -5.02
CA MET A 34 19.99 -4.49 -4.18
C MET A 34 19.40 -5.63 -4.99
N SER A 35 20.05 -6.80 -4.96
CA SER A 35 19.48 -8.01 -5.51
C SER A 35 18.21 -8.30 -4.72
N MET A 36 17.06 -8.13 -5.36
CA MET A 36 15.73 -8.41 -4.80
C MET A 36 15.63 -9.84 -4.24
N ARG A 37 16.54 -10.75 -4.61
CA ARG A 37 16.59 -12.13 -4.12
C ARG A 37 16.81 -12.26 -2.61
N ASN A 38 17.46 -11.29 -1.96
CA ASN A 38 17.76 -11.36 -0.53
C ASN A 38 16.73 -10.63 0.35
N VAL A 39 15.65 -10.13 -0.25
CA VAL A 39 14.59 -9.46 0.50
C VAL A 39 13.64 -10.53 1.07
N PRO A 40 13.47 -10.62 2.41
CA PRO A 40 12.57 -11.59 3.01
C PRO A 40 11.15 -11.43 2.43
N GLY A 41 10.59 -12.55 1.94
CA GLY A 41 9.26 -12.61 1.35
C GLY A 41 9.23 -12.82 -0.16
N VAL A 42 10.32 -12.65 -0.93
CA VAL A 42 10.25 -12.81 -2.41
C VAL A 42 9.79 -14.20 -2.86
N SER A 43 9.89 -15.24 -2.03
CA SER A 43 9.31 -16.57 -2.33
C SER A 43 7.77 -16.62 -2.29
N SER A 44 7.10 -15.66 -1.66
CA SER A 44 5.63 -15.58 -1.63
C SER A 44 5.02 -14.73 -2.74
N ASP A 45 5.83 -14.24 -3.69
CA ASP A 45 5.36 -13.45 -4.84
C ASP A 45 4.46 -14.29 -5.77
N GLU A 46 4.80 -15.57 -5.96
CA GLU A 46 3.98 -16.51 -6.75
C GLU A 46 2.56 -16.61 -6.21
N GLU A 47 2.38 -16.76 -4.90
CA GLU A 47 1.05 -16.82 -4.29
C GLU A 47 0.29 -15.49 -4.41
N PHE A 48 1.02 -14.37 -4.36
CA PHE A 48 0.43 -13.05 -4.50
C PHE A 48 -0.08 -12.77 -5.93
N PHE A 49 0.54 -13.34 -6.96
CA PHE A 49 0.18 -13.09 -8.37
C PHE A 49 -0.61 -14.21 -9.05
N LYS A 50 -0.82 -15.36 -8.38
CA LYS A 50 -1.59 -16.51 -8.92
C LYS A 50 -2.97 -16.17 -9.47
N ASP A 51 -3.60 -15.14 -8.91
CA ASP A 51 -4.94 -14.68 -9.29
C ASP A 51 -4.94 -13.59 -10.36
N LEU A 52 -3.76 -13.18 -10.87
CA LEU A 52 -3.66 -12.27 -12.00
C LEU A 52 -3.88 -13.01 -13.32
N PRO A 53 -4.57 -12.37 -14.29
CA PRO A 53 -4.59 -12.87 -15.66
C PRO A 53 -3.17 -12.83 -16.22
N THR A 54 -2.52 -13.99 -16.29
CA THR A 54 -1.21 -14.13 -16.93
C THR A 54 -1.42 -14.24 -18.44
N ALA A 55 -0.50 -13.70 -19.24
CA ALA A 55 -0.59 -13.77 -20.70
C ALA A 55 -0.79 -15.21 -21.25
N GLU A 56 -0.39 -16.25 -20.50
CA GLU A 56 -0.64 -17.64 -20.87
C GLU A 56 -2.12 -18.05 -20.80
N GLN A 57 -2.94 -17.45 -19.93
CA GLN A 57 -4.39 -17.69 -19.87
C GLN A 57 -5.15 -17.02 -21.02
N HIS A 58 -4.55 -16.03 -21.69
CA HIS A 58 -5.14 -15.37 -22.85
C HIS A 58 -5.03 -16.19 -24.15
N LYS A 59 -4.13 -17.19 -24.22
CA LYS A 59 -3.99 -18.07 -25.40
C LYS A 59 -5.18 -19.00 -25.65
N GLU A 60 -6.01 -19.28 -24.64
CA GLU A 60 -7.20 -20.11 -24.80
C GLU A 60 -8.47 -19.31 -25.16
N LYS A 61 -8.37 -17.97 -25.24
CA LYS A 61 -9.53 -17.06 -25.36
C LYS A 61 -9.39 -16.01 -26.44
N GLU A 62 -8.62 -16.31 -27.49
CA GLU A 62 -8.38 -15.42 -28.62
C GLU A 62 -9.23 -15.83 -29.85
N GLU A 63 -10.55 -15.65 -29.73
CA GLU A 63 -11.45 -15.41 -30.86
C GLU A 63 -12.43 -14.31 -30.44
N GLU A 64 -12.02 -13.04 -30.53
CA GLU A 64 -12.87 -11.89 -30.90
C GLU A 64 -12.07 -10.56 -30.89
N THR A 65 -11.80 -10.06 -32.09
CA THR A 65 -11.53 -8.65 -32.51
C THR A 65 -10.34 -7.86 -31.93
N PRO A 66 -9.40 -7.36 -32.78
CA PRO A 66 -8.23 -6.58 -32.38
C PRO A 66 -8.49 -5.06 -32.45
N GLU A 67 -9.52 -4.54 -31.78
CA GLU A 67 -9.80 -3.09 -31.81
C GLU A 67 -10.16 -2.54 -30.42
N THR A 68 -9.19 -2.59 -29.49
CA THR A 68 -9.13 -1.68 -28.32
C THR A 68 -7.75 -1.71 -27.64
N GLU A 69 -6.68 -1.92 -28.40
CA GLU A 69 -5.33 -2.22 -27.88
C GLU A 69 -4.65 -1.11 -27.03
N ASN A 70 -5.26 0.06 -26.80
CA ASN A 70 -4.59 1.12 -26.04
C ASN A 70 -5.52 2.06 -25.25
N GLN A 71 -6.54 1.53 -24.53
CA GLN A 71 -7.03 2.26 -23.36
C GLN A 71 -6.02 2.09 -22.21
N ARG A 72 -4.90 2.83 -22.28
CA ARG A 72 -3.80 2.93 -21.31
C ARG A 72 -3.96 2.00 -20.09
N ALA A 73 -3.69 0.71 -20.30
CA ALA A 73 -3.69 -0.26 -19.22
C ALA A 73 -2.53 0.10 -18.31
N PHE A 74 -2.83 0.50 -17.07
CA PHE A 74 -1.80 0.74 -16.06
C PHE A 74 -1.89 -0.38 -15.04
N SER A 75 -0.72 -0.82 -14.57
CA SER A 75 -0.57 -1.66 -13.40
C SER A 75 0.50 -1.02 -12.52
N SER A 76 0.20 -0.87 -11.24
CA SER A 76 1.10 -0.32 -10.24
C SER A 76 1.35 -1.38 -9.18
N TYR A 77 2.60 -1.77 -9.03
CA TYR A 77 3.06 -2.67 -7.98
C TYR A 77 4.03 -1.93 -7.07
N SER A 78 3.82 -2.04 -5.76
CA SER A 78 4.75 -1.55 -4.75
C SER A 78 5.05 -2.64 -3.73
N PHE A 79 6.33 -2.83 -3.46
CA PHE A 79 6.84 -3.70 -2.44
C PHE A 79 7.75 -2.87 -1.53
N SER A 80 7.57 -3.00 -0.22
CA SER A 80 8.49 -2.42 0.75
C SER A 80 8.70 -3.38 1.90
N SER A 81 9.94 -3.47 2.39
CA SER A 81 10.27 -4.22 3.58
C SER A 81 11.14 -3.35 4.47
N SER A 82 10.83 -3.32 5.75
CA SER A 82 11.57 -2.57 6.75
C SER A 82 11.80 -3.45 7.96
N THR A 83 13.00 -3.38 8.51
CA THR A 83 13.41 -4.15 9.67
C THR A 83 14.12 -3.22 10.64
N VAL A 84 13.83 -3.36 11.92
CA VAL A 84 14.56 -2.69 13.00
C VAL A 84 14.88 -3.73 14.08
N VAL A 85 15.98 -3.51 14.80
CA VAL A 85 16.31 -4.27 16.01
C VAL A 85 16.02 -3.37 17.18
N ASP A 86 15.23 -3.84 18.14
CA ASP A 86 14.93 -3.08 19.36
C ASP A 86 16.09 -3.10 20.37
N GLU A 87 15.93 -2.38 21.48
CA GLU A 87 16.94 -2.26 22.54
C GLU A 87 17.21 -3.61 23.22
N GLU A 88 16.21 -4.50 23.19
CA GLU A 88 16.28 -5.87 23.67
C GLU A 88 16.96 -6.83 22.67
N GLY A 89 17.40 -6.34 21.50
CA GLY A 89 18.06 -7.12 20.46
C GLY A 89 17.11 -7.96 19.61
N CYS A 90 15.81 -7.76 19.73
CA CYS A 90 14.77 -8.48 19.02
C CYS A 90 14.48 -7.82 17.67
N LYS A 91 14.41 -8.66 16.63
CA LYS A 91 14.13 -8.22 15.26
C LYS A 91 12.63 -7.98 15.10
N VAL A 92 12.28 -6.78 14.63
CA VAL A 92 10.92 -6.41 14.24
C VAL A 92 10.90 -6.13 12.75
N MET A 93 9.97 -6.76 12.02
CA MET A 93 9.86 -6.61 10.57
C MET A 93 8.47 -6.12 10.14
N SER A 94 8.44 -5.36 9.04
CA SER A 94 7.23 -4.88 8.39
C SER A 94 7.40 -4.95 6.88
N THR A 95 6.62 -5.81 6.23
CA THR A 95 6.59 -5.95 4.77
C THR A 95 5.22 -5.54 4.25
N ARG A 96 5.19 -4.67 3.24
CA ARG A 96 3.96 -4.20 2.59
C ARG A 96 4.04 -4.47 1.09
N ARG A 97 2.95 -5.00 0.53
CA ARG A 97 2.77 -5.22 -0.91
C ARG A 97 1.48 -4.60 -1.38
N ARG A 98 1.47 -3.94 -2.53
CA ARG A 98 0.24 -3.45 -3.14
C ARG A 98 0.32 -3.58 -4.64
N TYR A 99 -0.78 -4.03 -5.22
CA TYR A 99 -1.00 -4.11 -6.64
C TYR A 99 -2.33 -3.42 -6.96
N GLU A 100 -2.34 -2.58 -7.98
CA GLU A 100 -3.54 -1.96 -8.52
C GLU A 100 -3.45 -1.91 -10.05
N ASP A 101 -4.57 -2.09 -10.74
CA ASP A 101 -4.62 -1.94 -12.19
C ASP A 101 -5.80 -1.07 -12.68
N SER A 102 -5.82 -0.82 -13.98
CA SER A 102 -6.83 0.01 -14.66
C SER A 102 -8.26 -0.53 -14.56
N THR A 103 -8.46 -1.80 -14.17
CA THR A 103 -9.81 -2.35 -13.93
C THR A 103 -10.39 -1.96 -12.58
N GLY A 104 -9.58 -1.30 -11.74
CA GLY A 104 -9.89 -0.97 -10.34
C GLY A 104 -9.62 -2.13 -9.38
N ARG A 105 -9.00 -3.22 -9.87
CA ARG A 105 -8.51 -4.29 -9.01
C ARG A 105 -7.48 -3.73 -8.04
N LEU A 106 -7.56 -4.15 -6.78
CA LEU A 106 -6.64 -3.75 -5.74
C LEU A 106 -6.35 -4.95 -4.85
N LYS A 107 -5.08 -5.32 -4.73
CA LYS A 107 -4.60 -6.33 -3.78
C LYS A 107 -3.52 -5.71 -2.92
N ALA A 108 -3.67 -5.76 -1.60
CA ALA A 108 -2.67 -5.27 -0.68
C ALA A 108 -2.40 -6.28 0.43
N GLU A 109 -1.16 -6.37 0.89
CA GLU A 109 -0.75 -7.23 1.99
C GLU A 109 0.16 -6.47 2.94
N HIS A 110 -0.14 -6.51 4.23
CA HIS A 110 0.73 -6.01 5.28
C HIS A 110 1.09 -7.15 6.20
N GLU A 111 2.36 -7.54 6.17
CA GLU A 111 2.94 -8.57 7.01
C GLU A 111 3.81 -7.91 8.08
N ARG A 112 3.57 -8.25 9.34
CA ARG A 112 4.32 -7.77 10.49
C ARG A 112 4.87 -8.97 11.26
N GLU A 113 6.12 -8.86 11.69
CA GLU A 113 6.78 -9.90 12.48
C GLU A 113 7.43 -9.30 13.72
N VAL A 114 7.21 -9.94 14.87
CA VAL A 114 7.83 -9.62 16.15
C VAL A 114 8.15 -10.95 16.83
N LEU A 115 9.43 -11.18 17.19
CA LEU A 115 9.85 -12.40 17.92
C LEU A 115 9.40 -13.71 17.23
N GLY A 116 9.45 -13.77 15.90
CA GLY A 116 9.02 -14.94 15.11
C GLY A 116 7.50 -15.14 15.04
N LYS A 117 6.70 -14.32 15.73
CA LYS A 117 5.24 -14.28 15.54
C LYS A 117 4.93 -13.36 14.39
N ARG A 118 3.98 -13.78 13.54
CA ARG A 118 3.64 -13.08 12.31
C ARG A 118 2.15 -12.78 12.25
N LEU A 119 1.81 -11.55 11.87
CA LEU A 119 0.46 -11.11 11.56
C LEU A 119 0.41 -10.62 10.11
N LYS A 120 -0.41 -11.24 9.27
CA LYS A 120 -0.61 -10.86 7.87
C LYS A 120 -2.05 -10.37 7.69
N THR A 121 -2.20 -9.15 7.22
CA THR A 121 -3.50 -8.61 6.80
C THR A 121 -3.50 -8.47 5.29
N VAL A 122 -4.57 -8.94 4.65
CA VAL A 122 -4.75 -8.91 3.20
C VAL A 122 -6.01 -8.15 2.88
N TRP A 123 -5.94 -7.32 1.84
CA TRP A 123 -7.06 -6.61 1.25
C TRP A 123 -7.16 -7.01 -0.21
N ASN A 124 -8.36 -7.37 -0.67
CA ASN A 124 -8.59 -7.78 -2.05
C ASN A 124 -9.89 -7.19 -2.58
N ARG A 125 -9.80 -6.48 -3.70
CA ARG A 125 -10.93 -5.95 -4.45
C ARG A 125 -10.71 -6.32 -5.91
N LYS A 126 -11.65 -7.03 -6.53
CA LYS A 126 -11.48 -7.57 -7.89
C LYS A 126 -11.61 -6.52 -8.98
N ASN A 127 -12.40 -5.46 -8.77
CA ASN A 127 -12.63 -4.37 -9.72
C ASN A 127 -13.25 -3.15 -9.02
N ALA A 128 -13.45 -2.06 -9.75
CA ALA A 128 -14.01 -0.82 -9.19
C ALA A 128 -15.43 -0.94 -8.60
N LYS A 129 -16.22 -1.96 -8.97
CA LYS A 129 -17.59 -2.19 -8.47
C LYS A 129 -17.65 -3.15 -7.29
N ASP A 130 -16.54 -3.81 -6.99
CA ASP A 130 -16.42 -4.75 -5.88
C ASP A 130 -16.22 -3.97 -4.57
N GLU A 131 -16.99 -4.29 -3.54
CA GLU A 131 -16.81 -3.73 -2.18
C GLU A 131 -15.48 -4.20 -1.57
N GLY A 132 -15.00 -5.35 -2.04
CA GLY A 132 -13.77 -6.01 -1.63
C GLY A 132 -13.86 -6.65 -0.25
N GLU A 133 -12.86 -7.49 0.03
CA GLU A 133 -12.73 -8.25 1.27
C GLU A 133 -11.39 -7.93 1.94
N HIS A 134 -11.35 -8.07 3.27
CA HIS A 134 -10.09 -8.08 4.01
C HIS A 134 -10.11 -9.14 5.10
N HIS A 135 -8.96 -9.76 5.32
CA HIS A 135 -8.79 -10.77 6.36
C HIS A 135 -7.44 -10.63 7.05
N THR A 136 -7.41 -10.97 8.33
CA THR A 136 -6.22 -10.93 9.18
C THR A 136 -5.90 -12.34 9.68
N MET A 137 -4.66 -12.77 9.47
CA MET A 137 -4.17 -14.09 9.84
C MET A 137 -2.98 -13.95 10.78
N CYS A 138 -3.05 -14.57 11.94
CA CYS A 138 -1.94 -14.64 12.89
C CYS A 138 -1.31 -16.04 12.83
N SER A 139 0.03 -16.13 12.79
CA SER A 139 0.72 -17.43 12.80
C SER A 139 0.67 -18.11 14.16
N HIS A 140 0.69 -17.33 15.25
CA HIS A 140 0.70 -17.84 16.62
C HIS A 140 0.00 -16.88 17.58
N GLY A 141 -0.93 -17.40 18.39
CA GLY A 141 -1.70 -16.61 19.36
C GLY A 141 -2.86 -15.86 18.71
N THR A 142 -3.41 -14.89 19.43
CA THR A 142 -4.53 -14.08 18.94
C THR A 142 -4.03 -12.81 18.25
N PRO A 143 -4.78 -12.24 17.28
CA PRO A 143 -4.45 -10.95 16.69
C PRO A 143 -4.29 -9.84 17.75
N ASP A 144 -5.13 -9.82 18.77
CA ASP A 144 -5.11 -8.80 19.83
C ASP A 144 -3.83 -8.84 20.67
N GLU A 145 -3.34 -10.04 21.00
CA GLU A 145 -2.05 -10.22 21.66
C GLU A 145 -0.90 -9.70 20.79
N PHE A 146 -0.95 -9.96 19.49
CA PHE A 146 0.04 -9.46 18.55
C PHE A 146 0.03 -7.93 18.51
N GLU A 147 -1.13 -7.30 18.40
CA GLU A 147 -1.24 -5.83 18.38
C GLU A 147 -0.68 -5.19 19.66
N LYS A 148 -0.88 -5.83 20.82
CA LYS A 148 -0.31 -5.38 22.09
C LYS A 148 1.22 -5.47 22.13
N MET A 149 1.83 -6.43 21.44
CA MET A 149 3.28 -6.50 21.28
C MET A 149 3.75 -5.47 20.26
N TRP A 150 3.06 -5.36 19.13
CA TRP A 150 3.37 -4.44 18.05
C TRP A 150 3.36 -2.98 18.50
N SER A 151 2.39 -2.56 19.31
CA SER A 151 2.27 -1.18 19.81
C SER A 151 3.47 -0.71 20.63
N LYS A 152 4.22 -1.65 21.25
CA LYS A 152 5.43 -1.33 22.01
C LYS A 152 6.66 -1.11 21.13
N THR A 153 6.65 -1.63 19.90
CA THR A 153 7.76 -1.50 18.95
C THR A 153 7.90 -0.07 18.42
N ALA A 154 9.08 0.27 17.89
CA ALA A 154 9.30 1.55 17.22
C ALA A 154 8.30 1.80 16.08
N PHE A 155 7.97 0.76 15.30
CA PHE A 155 6.97 0.86 14.23
C PHE A 155 5.57 1.13 14.76
N GLY A 156 5.15 0.44 15.82
CA GLY A 156 3.84 0.65 16.44
C GLY A 156 3.67 2.06 16.97
N LYS A 157 4.67 2.56 17.71
CA LYS A 157 4.70 3.93 18.24
C LYS A 157 4.66 4.98 17.12
N ALA A 158 5.46 4.79 16.05
CA ALA A 158 5.48 5.69 14.90
C ALA A 158 4.13 5.72 14.17
N GLN A 159 3.50 4.55 14.01
CA GLN A 159 2.18 4.43 13.40
C GLN A 159 1.09 5.12 14.23
N GLU A 160 1.11 4.96 15.55
CA GLU A 160 0.17 5.64 16.45
C GLU A 160 0.32 7.16 16.39
N LYS A 161 1.57 7.66 16.46
CA LYS A 161 1.87 9.10 16.34
C LYS A 161 1.32 9.69 15.05
N LYS A 162 1.62 9.07 13.90
CA LYS A 162 1.12 9.57 12.60
C LYS A 162 -0.40 9.44 12.48
N ASN A 163 -1.01 8.38 13.02
CA ASN A 163 -2.47 8.27 13.05
C ASN A 163 -3.12 9.39 13.87
N LYS A 164 -2.47 9.83 14.95
CA LYS A 164 -2.91 10.99 15.75
C LYS A 164 -2.77 12.29 14.96
N GLU A 165 -1.61 12.54 14.36
CA GLU A 165 -1.36 13.71 13.50
C GLU A 165 -2.37 13.80 12.35
N LEU A 166 -2.66 12.67 11.70
CA LEU A 166 -3.63 12.62 10.60
C LEU A 166 -5.06 12.93 11.06
N LYS A 167 -5.43 12.52 12.28
CA LYS A 167 -6.74 12.86 12.88
C LYS A 167 -6.83 14.36 13.16
N GLU A 168 -5.78 14.93 13.74
CA GLU A 168 -5.69 16.36 14.08
C GLU A 168 -5.67 17.23 12.81
N SER A 169 -4.92 16.83 11.77
CA SER A 169 -4.94 17.53 10.48
C SER A 169 -6.27 17.37 9.73
N GLY A 170 -6.95 16.23 9.92
CA GLY A 170 -8.28 15.96 9.34
C GLY A 170 -9.35 16.90 9.88
N GLU A 171 -9.32 17.24 11.18
CA GLU A 171 -10.20 18.26 11.78
C GLU A 171 -9.90 19.67 11.27
N ALA A 172 -8.64 19.98 10.92
CA ALA A 172 -8.27 21.25 10.30
C ALA A 172 -8.72 21.36 8.82
N THR A 173 -8.94 20.24 8.12
CA THR A 173 -9.25 20.24 6.67
C THR A 173 -10.76 20.25 6.36
N SER A 174 -11.63 20.00 7.35
CA SER A 174 -13.09 20.15 7.17
C SER A 174 -13.56 21.60 6.95
N GLY A 175 -12.67 22.60 7.05
CA GLY A 175 -12.98 24.01 6.78
C GLY A 175 -12.64 24.51 5.37
N SER A 176 -12.01 23.70 4.50
CA SER A 176 -11.39 24.20 3.26
C SER A 176 -12.00 23.70 1.95
N GLN A 177 -13.16 23.03 1.98
CA GLN A 177 -13.83 22.51 0.78
C GLN A 177 -14.82 23.50 0.11
N GLN A 178 -14.87 24.78 0.49
CA GLN A 178 -15.74 25.76 -0.18
C GLN A 178 -15.07 26.63 -1.24
N GLN A 179 -13.77 26.50 -1.50
CA GLN A 179 -13.08 27.37 -2.46
C GLN A 179 -12.62 26.62 -3.72
N GLN A 180 -13.55 25.92 -4.38
CA GLN A 180 -13.32 25.45 -5.75
C GLN A 180 -14.57 25.46 -6.63
N LYS A 181 -15.60 26.27 -6.27
CA LYS A 181 -16.84 26.43 -7.06
C LYS A 181 -17.08 27.86 -7.58
N GLN A 182 -16.01 28.61 -7.84
CA GLN A 182 -16.08 29.93 -8.48
C GLN A 182 -14.92 30.15 -9.47
N VAL A 183 -14.77 29.27 -10.47
CA VAL A 183 -14.10 29.65 -11.74
C VAL A 183 -14.79 28.92 -12.90
N GLU A 184 -16.11 29.02 -13.00
CA GLU A 184 -16.82 28.61 -14.21
C GLU A 184 -18.07 29.47 -14.41
N SER A 185 -17.86 30.78 -14.55
CA SER A 185 -18.87 31.69 -15.11
C SER A 185 -18.24 33.03 -15.45
N ALA A 186 -17.68 33.16 -16.66
CA ALA A 186 -17.60 34.45 -17.34
C ALA A 186 -17.77 34.24 -18.86
N PRO A 187 -18.52 35.13 -19.54
CA PRO A 187 -19.18 34.83 -20.81
C PRO A 187 -18.32 35.16 -22.02
N THR A 188 -18.52 34.41 -23.09
CA THR A 188 -18.09 34.72 -24.45
C THR A 188 -18.65 36.06 -24.92
N SER A 189 -17.79 37.06 -25.12
CA SER A 189 -18.09 38.22 -25.96
C SER A 189 -17.45 38.04 -27.32
N LYS A 190 -18.31 37.89 -28.34
CA LYS A 190 -17.98 38.04 -29.75
C LYS A 190 -17.60 39.49 -30.04
N SER A 191 -16.61 39.70 -30.90
CA SER A 191 -16.44 40.94 -31.66
C SER A 191 -16.26 40.57 -33.13
N GLU A 192 -17.29 40.91 -33.91
CA GLU A 192 -17.13 41.46 -35.27
C GLU A 192 -17.38 42.97 -35.15
#